data_AF-A0A1M4Y4R7-F1
#
_entry.id   AF-A0A1M4Y4R7-F1
#
_cell.length_a   1.000
_cell.length_b   1.000
_cell.length_c   1.000
_cell.angle_alpha   90.00
_cell.angle_beta   90.00
_cell.angle_gamma   90.00
#
_symmetry.space_group_name_H-M   'P 1'
#
loop_
_entity.id
_entity.type
_entity.pdbx_description
1 polymer ?
#
loop_
_entity_poly.entity_id
_entity_poly.type
_entity_poly.pdbx_seq_one_letter_code
_entity_poly.pdbx_strand_id
1 'polypeptide(L)'
;MVRIPDATVDDIRKNTDIVDIISQYLQLRKSGQNHFAHCPFHEDKTPSFSVNDQKQIFYCFSCGRGGNVFNFLKEIEGLTYPEAIIKTAELINYPLDQNLISQVSNQEVNEDSAIGKLNSINRLAKSFYHHILVNTQIGKAALEYLLDRGMTRETIDEFELGFSPPQRNALYLYFDSQKDVAFDIETYQNSGLFSINHSPESDEFLDRFSNRIIFPLHNEQGKTIGFSGRIFDNENKSFQTAKYLNTPETPLFNKSKVIYNFDKAKASIRRENEAVFFEGYMDVISAWQAGVKNAVASMGTSLTEEQIKSMDRFTDHIVLAFDGDDAGNDAIKRSIDFLTTKTHFNLEVVTFPSGLDPDDYIQKFGKHQFFEFLTHGRDTYIGFLMQYYKRDKNLSNESEQITYIEEVLRELTQVDSLIEREIYLNQLAEEFKVSLDTLKSQFESVMDIVQTKQLNEMKQQQRMQQSQVPKLQVSYQDKPKFSLIEQAERMLLNRLFYDEEAWITLKKLDPDFHFNHESHQLIFILFESYREDDLELTDTEGFLDYLQDDQLKKKVAEIFLIDLGELKDGEINDYVHVIKNISPVKETIAQKTEELREAQKQGNTSKQNSLAIEIINLNKKLKNNKQ
;
A
#
# COMPACT_ATOMS: atom_id res chain seq x y z
N MET A 1 -12.46 3.51 -24.89
CA MET A 1 -12.25 2.57 -23.76
C MET A 1 -12.55 1.18 -24.28
N VAL A 2 -11.67 0.20 -24.06
CA VAL A 2 -11.94 -1.19 -24.46
C VAL A 2 -13.08 -1.68 -23.58
N ARG A 3 -14.21 -1.99 -24.20
CA ARG A 3 -15.38 -2.49 -23.50
C ARG A 3 -15.34 -4.00 -23.53
N ILE A 4 -15.20 -4.61 -22.37
CA ILE A 4 -15.42 -6.05 -22.21
C ILE A 4 -16.92 -6.29 -22.38
N PRO A 5 -17.36 -7.27 -23.21
CA PRO A 5 -18.79 -7.53 -23.40
C PRO A 5 -19.49 -7.80 -22.06
N ASP A 6 -20.65 -7.19 -21.84
CA ASP A 6 -21.35 -7.27 -20.54
C ASP A 6 -21.63 -8.73 -20.14
N ALA A 7 -22.01 -9.58 -21.10
CA ALA A 7 -22.18 -11.03 -20.88
C ALA A 7 -20.90 -11.72 -20.35
N THR A 8 -19.72 -11.30 -20.81
CA THR A 8 -18.44 -11.83 -20.31
C THR A 8 -18.14 -11.35 -18.89
N VAL A 9 -18.48 -10.09 -18.57
CA VAL A 9 -18.32 -9.56 -17.21
C VAL A 9 -19.25 -10.32 -16.25
N ASP A 10 -20.49 -10.55 -16.65
CA ASP A 10 -21.47 -11.29 -15.86
C ASP A 10 -21.07 -12.76 -15.66
N ASP A 11 -20.52 -13.41 -16.69
CA ASP A 11 -20.01 -14.79 -16.59
C ASP A 11 -18.83 -14.87 -15.61
N ILE A 12 -17.87 -13.94 -15.67
CA ILE A 12 -16.76 -13.90 -14.70
C ILE A 12 -17.30 -13.69 -13.29
N ARG A 13 -18.26 -12.76 -13.13
CA ARG A 13 -18.87 -12.45 -11.83
C ARG A 13 -19.52 -13.68 -11.21
N LYS A 14 -20.38 -14.38 -11.96
CA LYS A 14 -21.08 -15.60 -11.52
C LYS A 14 -20.14 -16.75 -11.13
N ASN A 15 -18.94 -16.78 -11.69
CA ASN A 15 -17.93 -17.81 -11.41
C ASN A 15 -16.90 -17.37 -10.36
N THR A 16 -17.08 -16.21 -9.73
CA THR A 16 -16.17 -15.68 -8.71
C THR A 16 -16.81 -15.77 -7.33
N ASP A 17 -16.06 -16.28 -6.34
CA ASP A 17 -16.40 -16.06 -4.94
C ASP A 17 -15.52 -14.94 -4.36
N ILE A 18 -16.14 -13.84 -3.94
CA ILE A 18 -15.48 -12.68 -3.35
C ILE A 18 -14.67 -13.07 -2.11
N VAL A 19 -15.09 -14.07 -1.33
CA VAL A 19 -14.37 -14.54 -0.15
C VAL A 19 -13.05 -15.19 -0.56
N ASP A 20 -13.05 -16.00 -1.61
CA ASP A 20 -11.85 -16.66 -2.12
C ASP A 20 -10.84 -15.66 -2.67
N ILE A 21 -11.32 -14.64 -3.38
CA ILE A 21 -10.46 -13.58 -3.91
C ILE A 21 -9.88 -12.73 -2.77
N ILE A 22 -10.72 -12.22 -1.87
CA ILE A 22 -10.26 -11.35 -0.77
C ILE A 22 -9.36 -12.12 0.22
N SER A 23 -9.60 -13.42 0.43
CA SER A 23 -8.76 -14.26 1.30
C SER A 23 -7.31 -14.39 0.82
N GLN A 24 -7.03 -14.08 -0.45
CA GLN A 24 -5.66 -14.01 -0.97
C GLN A 24 -4.92 -12.75 -0.51
N TYR A 25 -5.64 -11.72 -0.08
CA TYR A 25 -5.07 -10.44 0.37
C TYR A 25 -5.17 -10.24 1.89
N LEU A 26 -6.20 -10.81 2.52
CA LEU A 26 -6.53 -10.60 3.92
C LEU A 26 -6.85 -11.91 4.64
N GLN A 27 -6.42 -12.03 5.89
CA GLN A 27 -6.87 -13.12 6.75
C GLN A 27 -8.31 -12.84 7.23
N LEU A 28 -9.28 -13.48 6.58
CA LEU A 28 -10.69 -13.37 6.93
C LEU A 28 -11.08 -14.28 8.11
N ARG A 29 -11.82 -13.74 9.07
CA ARG A 29 -12.39 -14.50 10.21
C ARG A 29 -13.91 -14.50 10.15
N LYS A 30 -14.53 -15.68 10.04
CA LYS A 30 -15.99 -15.82 10.00
C LYS A 30 -16.63 -15.45 11.34
N SER A 31 -17.64 -14.58 11.31
CA SER A 31 -18.45 -14.19 12.46
C SER A 31 -19.89 -13.92 12.02
N GLY A 32 -20.80 -14.86 12.32
CA GLY A 32 -22.17 -14.82 11.83
C GLY A 32 -22.24 -15.06 10.33
N GLN A 33 -23.02 -14.24 9.62
CA GLN A 33 -23.18 -14.28 8.15
C GLN A 33 -22.06 -13.54 7.39
N ASN A 34 -21.12 -12.91 8.09
CA ASN A 34 -20.05 -12.11 7.49
C ASN A 34 -18.67 -12.66 7.89
N HIS A 35 -17.67 -12.31 7.09
CA HIS A 35 -16.25 -12.49 7.38
C HIS A 35 -15.62 -11.14 7.69
N PHE A 36 -14.79 -11.07 8.73
CA PHE A 36 -14.16 -9.83 9.17
C PHE A 36 -12.64 -9.85 9.07
N ALA A 37 -12.07 -8.70 8.74
CA ALA A 37 -10.64 -8.45 8.74
C ALA A 37 -10.33 -6.97 9.09
N HIS A 38 -9.06 -6.68 9.30
CA HIS A 38 -8.57 -5.31 9.28
C HIS A 38 -8.68 -4.76 7.86
N CYS A 39 -9.12 -3.51 7.71
CA CYS A 39 -9.26 -2.92 6.39
C CYS A 39 -7.90 -2.71 5.72
N PRO A 40 -7.68 -3.16 4.47
CA PRO A 40 -6.41 -2.94 3.78
C PRO A 40 -6.23 -1.50 3.31
N PHE A 41 -7.31 -0.71 3.31
CA PHE A 41 -7.32 0.61 2.68
C PHE A 41 -7.13 1.77 3.67
N HIS A 42 -7.10 1.48 4.98
CA HIS A 42 -6.78 2.45 6.03
C HIS A 42 -6.35 1.70 7.29
N GLU A 43 -5.58 2.35 8.16
CA GLU A 43 -5.23 1.77 9.45
C GLU A 43 -6.43 1.80 10.40
N ASP A 44 -6.88 0.62 10.85
CA ASP A 44 -7.87 0.47 11.90
C ASP A 44 -7.26 -0.23 13.12
N LYS A 45 -7.79 0.07 14.32
CA LYS A 45 -7.39 -0.61 15.57
C LYS A 45 -8.20 -1.88 15.83
N THR A 46 -9.29 -2.08 15.10
CA THR A 46 -10.28 -3.14 15.31
C THR A 46 -10.87 -3.55 13.97
N PRO A 47 -10.98 -4.86 13.66
CA PRO A 47 -11.47 -5.34 12.37
C PRO A 47 -12.76 -4.66 11.93
N SER A 48 -12.66 -3.77 10.94
CA SER A 48 -13.78 -2.97 10.43
C SER A 48 -14.24 -3.41 9.02
N PHE A 49 -13.46 -4.27 8.37
CA PHE A 49 -13.71 -4.73 7.01
C PHE A 49 -14.57 -5.99 7.05
N SER A 50 -15.74 -5.94 6.42
CA SER A 50 -16.73 -7.02 6.38
C SER A 50 -16.92 -7.51 4.95
N VAL A 51 -16.93 -8.82 4.76
CA VAL A 51 -17.22 -9.51 3.49
C VAL A 51 -18.40 -10.43 3.70
N ASN A 52 -19.43 -10.31 2.87
CA ASN A 52 -20.60 -11.18 2.91
C ASN A 52 -20.54 -12.20 1.77
N ASP A 53 -20.56 -13.50 2.10
CA ASP A 53 -20.45 -14.61 1.14
C ASP A 53 -21.74 -14.78 0.31
N GLN A 54 -22.90 -14.54 0.89
CA GLN A 54 -24.18 -14.69 0.18
C GLN A 54 -24.47 -13.52 -0.77
N LYS A 55 -24.14 -12.30 -0.35
CA LYS A 55 -24.35 -11.05 -1.10
C LYS A 55 -23.17 -10.70 -1.99
N GLN A 56 -22.06 -11.43 -1.89
CA GLN A 56 -20.85 -11.26 -2.69
C GLN A 56 -20.33 -9.81 -2.75
N ILE A 57 -20.37 -9.14 -1.59
CA ILE A 57 -19.95 -7.74 -1.42
C ILE A 57 -19.02 -7.58 -0.22
N PHE A 58 -18.22 -6.51 -0.24
CA PHE A 58 -17.48 -6.04 0.92
C PHE A 58 -17.90 -4.62 1.33
N TYR A 59 -17.69 -4.31 2.61
CA TYR A 59 -17.79 -2.96 3.13
C TYR A 59 -16.91 -2.77 4.35
N CYS A 60 -16.27 -1.61 4.45
CA CYS A 60 -15.54 -1.19 5.63
C CYS A 60 -16.37 -0.19 6.45
N PHE A 61 -16.76 -0.59 7.66
CA PHE A 61 -17.57 0.23 8.57
C PHE A 61 -16.85 1.47 9.11
N SER A 62 -15.53 1.57 8.94
CA SER A 62 -14.74 2.72 9.42
C SER A 62 -14.44 3.74 8.33
N CYS A 63 -14.09 3.31 7.12
CA CYS A 63 -13.74 4.23 6.02
C CYS A 63 -14.82 4.35 4.93
N GLY A 64 -15.89 3.55 5.00
CA GLY A 64 -17.04 3.61 4.10
C GLY A 64 -16.81 3.07 2.69
N ARG A 65 -15.64 2.49 2.40
CA ARG A 65 -15.37 1.79 1.14
C ARG A 65 -16.18 0.50 1.07
N GLY A 66 -16.78 0.22 -0.08
CA GLY A 66 -17.51 -1.02 -0.31
C GLY A 66 -17.89 -1.18 -1.77
N GLY A 67 -18.17 -2.43 -2.16
CA GLY A 67 -18.49 -2.81 -3.53
C GLY A 67 -18.36 -4.33 -3.74
N ASN A 68 -18.32 -4.74 -5.00
CA ASN A 68 -18.11 -6.12 -5.41
C ASN A 68 -16.61 -6.46 -5.53
N VAL A 69 -16.30 -7.66 -6.03
CA VAL A 69 -14.92 -8.15 -6.23
C VAL A 69 -14.10 -7.26 -7.17
N PHE A 70 -14.70 -6.70 -8.21
CA PHE A 70 -14.01 -5.80 -9.14
C PHE A 70 -13.65 -4.48 -8.46
N ASN A 71 -14.55 -3.92 -7.65
CA ASN A 71 -14.25 -2.72 -6.87
C ASN A 71 -13.10 -2.96 -5.89
N PHE A 72 -13.06 -4.14 -5.26
CA PHE A 72 -11.98 -4.50 -4.35
C PHE A 72 -10.62 -4.52 -5.07
N LEU A 73 -10.53 -5.22 -6.20
CA LEU A 73 -9.29 -5.34 -6.99
C LEU A 73 -8.84 -4.00 -7.59
N LYS A 74 -9.80 -3.20 -8.08
CA LYS A 74 -9.56 -1.82 -8.54
C LYS A 74 -8.87 -0.99 -7.46
N GLU A 75 -9.37 -1.04 -6.23
CA GLU A 75 -8.81 -0.24 -5.13
C GLU A 75 -7.51 -0.82 -4.54
N ILE A 76 -7.42 -2.15 -4.38
CA ILE A 76 -6.26 -2.78 -3.71
C ILE A 76 -5.03 -2.87 -4.59
N GLU A 77 -5.21 -3.08 -5.90
CA GLU A 77 -4.12 -3.17 -6.87
C GLU A 77 -3.95 -1.90 -7.72
N GLY A 78 -4.84 -0.91 -7.55
CA GLY A 78 -4.81 0.35 -8.32
C GLY A 78 -5.15 0.15 -9.80
N LEU A 79 -6.00 -0.83 -10.10
CA LEU A 79 -6.40 -1.20 -11.45
C LEU A 79 -7.50 -0.29 -11.99
N THR A 80 -7.64 -0.21 -13.30
CA THR A 80 -8.86 0.25 -13.97
C THR A 80 -9.94 -0.83 -13.92
N TYR A 81 -11.19 -0.49 -14.26
CA TYR A 81 -12.29 -1.46 -14.23
C TYR A 81 -12.07 -2.65 -15.20
N PRO A 82 -11.64 -2.46 -16.47
CA PRO A 82 -11.32 -3.58 -17.35
C PRO A 82 -10.13 -4.42 -16.85
N GLU A 83 -9.10 -3.80 -16.27
CA GLU A 83 -7.97 -4.52 -15.67
C GLU A 83 -8.41 -5.35 -14.46
N ALA A 84 -9.31 -4.84 -13.61
CA ALA A 84 -9.86 -5.59 -12.48
C ALA A 84 -10.67 -6.81 -12.93
N ILE A 85 -11.41 -6.71 -14.04
CA ILE A 85 -12.16 -7.84 -14.63
C ILE A 85 -11.19 -8.91 -15.14
N ILE A 86 -10.16 -8.52 -15.90
CA ILE A 86 -9.14 -9.46 -16.39
C ILE A 86 -8.40 -10.12 -15.23
N LYS A 87 -8.02 -9.33 -14.23
CA LYS A 87 -7.37 -9.85 -13.03
C LYS A 87 -8.23 -10.88 -12.31
N THR A 88 -9.54 -10.61 -12.20
CA THR A 88 -10.48 -11.57 -11.62
C THR A 88 -10.53 -12.85 -12.45
N ALA A 89 -10.66 -12.76 -13.77
CA ALA A 89 -10.67 -13.91 -14.67
C ALA A 89 -9.38 -14.74 -14.56
N GLU A 90 -8.21 -14.12 -14.43
CA GLU A 90 -6.95 -14.82 -14.18
C GLU A 90 -6.98 -15.59 -12.86
N LEU A 91 -7.44 -14.95 -11.78
CA LEU A 91 -7.49 -15.55 -10.45
C LEU A 91 -8.43 -16.77 -10.39
N ILE A 92 -9.51 -16.76 -11.16
CA ILE A 92 -10.45 -17.89 -11.26
C ILE A 92 -10.14 -18.86 -12.42
N ASN A 93 -9.04 -18.64 -13.15
CA ASN A 93 -8.66 -19.40 -14.36
C ASN A 93 -9.76 -19.42 -15.45
N TYR A 94 -10.50 -18.33 -15.61
CA TYR A 94 -11.51 -18.18 -16.66
C TYR A 94 -10.86 -17.86 -18.02
N PRO A 95 -11.20 -18.59 -19.09
CA PRO A 95 -10.58 -18.38 -20.40
C PRO A 95 -11.06 -17.07 -21.05
N LEU A 96 -10.15 -16.11 -21.22
CA LEU A 96 -10.40 -14.87 -21.96
C LEU A 96 -9.67 -14.85 -23.32
N ASP A 97 -10.24 -14.13 -24.29
CA ASP A 97 -9.59 -13.89 -25.57
C ASP A 97 -8.28 -13.11 -25.36
N GLN A 98 -7.17 -13.68 -25.83
CA GLN A 98 -5.83 -13.08 -25.77
C GLN A 98 -5.77 -11.71 -26.43
N ASN A 99 -6.60 -11.46 -27.46
CA ASN A 99 -6.70 -10.13 -28.07
C ASN A 99 -7.34 -9.11 -27.13
N LEU A 100 -8.35 -9.50 -26.35
CA LEU A 100 -9.01 -8.64 -25.37
C LEU A 100 -8.06 -8.30 -24.22
N ILE A 101 -7.30 -9.29 -23.73
CA ILE A 101 -6.25 -9.08 -22.71
C ILE A 101 -5.20 -8.09 -23.23
N SER A 102 -4.70 -8.33 -24.45
CA SER A 102 -3.71 -7.46 -25.08
C SER A 102 -4.22 -6.04 -25.32
N GLN A 103 -5.52 -5.87 -25.59
CA GLN A 103 -6.14 -4.56 -25.77
C GLN A 103 -6.26 -3.79 -24.45
N VAL A 104 -6.59 -4.47 -23.34
CA VAL A 104 -6.72 -3.84 -22.01
C VAL A 104 -5.36 -3.60 -21.36
N SER A 105 -4.40 -4.53 -21.46
CA SER A 105 -3.03 -4.31 -20.96
C SER A 105 -2.28 -3.20 -21.71
N ASN A 106 -2.71 -2.89 -22.94
CA ASN A 106 -2.24 -1.73 -23.71
C ASN A 106 -3.15 -0.50 -23.57
N GLN A 107 -4.21 -0.54 -22.76
CA GLN A 107 -4.97 0.67 -22.46
C GLN A 107 -4.20 1.51 -21.44
N GLU A 108 -3.74 2.64 -21.94
CA GLU A 108 -3.10 3.68 -21.16
C GLU A 108 -3.99 4.10 -19.97
N VAL A 109 -3.37 4.17 -18.79
CA VAL A 109 -3.81 5.08 -17.70
C VAL A 109 -4.27 6.35 -18.39
N ASN A 110 -5.49 6.84 -18.13
CA ASN A 110 -6.01 8.07 -18.76
C ASN A 110 -4.87 9.08 -18.88
N GLU A 111 -4.30 9.24 -20.09
CA GLU A 111 -3.04 9.95 -20.28
C GLU A 111 -3.23 11.42 -19.93
N ASP A 112 -4.48 11.90 -19.95
CA ASP A 112 -4.84 13.26 -19.55
C ASP A 112 -4.86 13.47 -18.02
N SER A 113 -4.93 12.39 -17.23
CA SER A 113 -4.83 12.50 -15.76
C SER A 113 -3.41 12.87 -15.34
N ALA A 114 -3.25 13.63 -14.26
CA ALA A 114 -1.94 14.05 -13.76
C ALA A 114 -0.98 12.86 -13.54
N ILE A 115 -1.48 11.74 -13.00
CA ILE A 115 -0.73 10.50 -12.80
C ILE A 115 -0.40 9.82 -14.14
N GLY A 116 -1.33 9.82 -15.11
CA GLY A 116 -1.10 9.30 -16.46
C GLY A 116 0.04 10.02 -17.16
N LYS A 117 0.01 11.35 -17.16
CA LYS A 117 1.09 12.19 -17.71
C LYS A 117 2.45 11.90 -17.07
N LEU A 118 2.49 11.75 -15.74
CA LEU A 118 3.73 11.41 -15.02
C LEU A 118 4.25 10.01 -15.35
N ASN A 119 3.38 9.05 -15.61
CA ASN A 119 3.80 7.73 -16.10
C ASN A 119 4.34 7.83 -17.53
N SER A 120 3.66 8.58 -18.41
CA SER A 120 4.07 8.73 -19.81
C SER A 120 5.41 9.47 -19.94
N ILE A 121 5.66 10.53 -19.15
CA ILE A 121 6.95 11.23 -19.18
C ILE A 121 8.10 10.33 -18.70
N ASN A 122 7.90 9.51 -17.66
CA ASN A 122 8.89 8.54 -17.20
C ASN A 122 9.13 7.42 -18.23
N ARG A 123 8.07 6.90 -18.85
CA ARG A 123 8.15 5.92 -19.94
C ARG A 123 9.00 6.45 -21.10
N LEU A 124 8.72 7.67 -21.56
CA LEU A 124 9.46 8.29 -22.67
C LEU A 124 10.91 8.61 -22.29
N ALA A 125 11.15 9.09 -21.06
CA ALA A 125 12.50 9.35 -20.55
C ALA A 125 13.34 8.07 -20.50
N LYS A 126 12.77 6.95 -20.04
CA LYS A 126 13.44 5.64 -20.02
C LYS A 126 13.88 5.24 -21.44
N SER A 127 12.95 5.28 -22.40
CA SER A 127 13.23 4.94 -23.79
C SER A 127 14.32 5.84 -24.39
N PHE A 128 14.27 7.14 -24.10
CA PHE A 128 15.29 8.11 -24.53
C PHE A 128 16.68 7.77 -23.98
N TYR A 129 16.81 7.59 -22.66
CA TYR A 129 18.09 7.29 -22.03
C TYR A 129 18.66 5.95 -22.49
N HIS A 130 17.83 4.91 -22.57
CA HIS A 130 18.24 3.60 -23.05
C HIS A 130 18.74 3.68 -24.50
N HIS A 131 17.98 4.35 -25.39
CA HIS A 131 18.38 4.55 -26.78
C HIS A 131 19.73 5.27 -26.89
N ILE A 132 19.96 6.31 -26.10
CA ILE A 132 21.24 7.03 -26.11
C ILE A 132 22.40 6.11 -25.73
N LEU A 133 22.25 5.31 -24.68
CA LEU A 133 23.30 4.40 -24.21
C LEU A 133 23.68 3.39 -25.30
N VAL A 134 22.69 2.74 -25.90
CA VAL A 134 22.94 1.57 -26.77
C VAL A 134 23.15 1.91 -28.25
N ASN A 135 22.59 3.02 -28.75
CA ASN A 135 22.51 3.31 -30.19
C ASN A 135 23.26 4.57 -30.64
N THR A 136 23.86 5.34 -29.73
CA THR A 136 24.51 6.62 -30.09
C THR A 136 26.00 6.64 -29.81
N GLN A 137 26.73 7.45 -30.59
CA GLN A 137 28.16 7.65 -30.39
C GLN A 137 28.47 8.33 -29.04
N ILE A 138 27.55 9.16 -28.54
CA ILE A 138 27.69 9.87 -27.26
C ILE A 138 27.60 8.88 -26.08
N GLY A 139 26.75 7.86 -26.17
CA GLY A 139 26.61 6.82 -25.13
C GLY A 139 27.76 5.81 -25.08
N LYS A 140 28.63 5.76 -26.10
CA LYS A 140 29.66 4.72 -26.25
C LYS A 140 30.59 4.59 -25.04
N ALA A 141 31.08 5.71 -24.50
CA ALA A 141 31.97 5.68 -23.34
C ALA A 141 31.29 5.16 -22.07
N ALA A 142 30.02 5.51 -21.86
CA ALA A 142 29.23 5.00 -20.74
C ALA A 142 28.90 3.51 -20.90
N LEU A 143 28.64 3.06 -22.13
CA LEU A 143 28.44 1.66 -22.46
C LEU A 143 29.72 0.84 -22.22
N GLU A 144 30.87 1.30 -22.71
CA GLU A 144 32.17 0.66 -22.47
C GLU A 144 32.47 0.57 -20.97
N TYR A 145 32.21 1.62 -20.20
CA TYR A 145 32.34 1.59 -18.75
C TYR A 145 31.49 0.50 -18.08
N LEU A 146 30.24 0.30 -18.51
CA LEU A 146 29.37 -0.76 -17.97
C LEU A 146 29.87 -2.16 -18.34
N LEU A 147 30.35 -2.33 -19.57
CA LEU A 147 30.91 -3.60 -20.05
C LEU A 147 32.21 -3.95 -19.30
N ASP A 148 33.09 -2.97 -19.08
CA ASP A 148 34.33 -3.14 -18.30
C ASP A 148 34.05 -3.50 -16.84
N ARG A 149 32.89 -3.10 -16.32
CA ARG A 149 32.35 -3.50 -15.02
C ARG A 149 31.68 -4.88 -15.02
N GLY A 150 31.79 -5.65 -16.10
CA GLY A 150 31.25 -7.01 -16.19
C GLY A 150 29.76 -7.09 -16.51
N MET A 151 29.09 -5.97 -16.77
CA MET A 151 27.71 -6.02 -17.25
C MET A 151 27.65 -6.58 -18.67
N THR A 152 26.66 -7.42 -18.92
CA THR A 152 26.39 -7.99 -20.25
C THR A 152 25.31 -7.18 -20.97
N ARG A 153 25.28 -7.20 -22.31
CA ARG A 153 24.24 -6.47 -23.07
C ARG A 153 22.83 -6.91 -22.68
N GLU A 154 22.66 -8.21 -22.47
CA GLU A 154 21.41 -8.80 -22.01
C GLU A 154 20.96 -8.20 -20.66
N THR A 155 21.90 -7.84 -19.79
CA THR A 155 21.62 -7.21 -18.49
C THR A 155 21.29 -5.73 -18.65
N ILE A 156 22.01 -5.03 -19.53
CA ILE A 156 21.73 -3.64 -19.88
C ILE A 156 20.31 -3.51 -20.43
N ASP A 157 19.88 -4.46 -21.27
CA ASP A 157 18.54 -4.49 -21.86
C ASP A 157 17.49 -4.92 -20.82
N GLU A 158 17.76 -5.97 -20.02
CA GLU A 158 16.84 -6.46 -18.97
C GLU A 158 16.47 -5.39 -17.93
N PHE A 159 17.45 -4.61 -17.50
CA PHE A 159 17.27 -3.51 -16.55
C PHE A 159 17.02 -2.15 -17.23
N GLU A 160 16.97 -2.14 -18.56
CA GLU A 160 16.75 -0.95 -19.40
C GLU A 160 17.67 0.22 -19.00
N LEU A 161 18.94 -0.08 -18.73
CA LEU A 161 19.93 0.92 -18.33
C LEU A 161 20.10 1.95 -19.44
N GLY A 162 20.36 3.20 -19.06
CA GLY A 162 20.42 4.31 -19.99
C GLY A 162 21.60 5.25 -19.77
N PHE A 163 21.69 6.27 -20.61
CA PHE A 163 22.67 7.33 -20.51
C PHE A 163 22.03 8.70 -20.69
N SER A 164 22.25 9.58 -19.72
CA SER A 164 21.90 10.99 -19.81
C SER A 164 23.12 11.76 -20.37
N PRO A 165 22.99 12.44 -21.52
CA PRO A 165 24.11 13.11 -22.18
C PRO A 165 24.57 14.34 -21.37
N PRO A 166 25.77 14.89 -21.65
CA PRO A 166 26.26 16.08 -20.98
C PRO A 166 25.41 17.33 -21.20
N GLN A 167 24.74 17.42 -22.35
CA GLN A 167 23.85 18.53 -22.69
C GLN A 167 22.67 18.60 -21.71
N ARG A 168 22.51 19.74 -21.04
CA ARG A 168 21.56 19.94 -19.93
C ARG A 168 20.10 20.20 -20.35
N ASN A 169 19.76 20.04 -21.61
CA ASN A 169 18.38 20.21 -22.09
C ASN A 169 18.04 19.18 -23.18
N ALA A 170 18.80 18.09 -23.26
CA ALA A 170 18.65 17.10 -24.31
C ALA A 170 17.33 16.34 -24.18
N LEU A 171 16.94 15.98 -22.95
CA LEU A 171 15.65 15.33 -22.70
C LEU A 171 14.50 16.29 -22.98
N TYR A 172 14.60 17.55 -22.54
CA TYR A 172 13.60 18.57 -22.85
C TYR A 172 13.39 18.75 -24.36
N LEU A 173 14.48 18.92 -25.12
CA LEU A 173 14.42 19.05 -26.59
C LEU A 173 13.86 17.79 -27.27
N TYR A 174 14.14 16.61 -26.73
CA TYR A 174 13.54 15.37 -27.21
C TYR A 174 12.02 15.41 -27.04
N PHE A 175 11.52 15.79 -25.87
CA PHE A 175 10.08 15.92 -25.62
C PHE A 175 9.43 17.01 -26.47
N ASP A 176 10.04 18.19 -26.60
CA ASP A 176 9.55 19.29 -27.45
C ASP A 176 9.46 18.89 -28.93
N SER A 177 10.34 17.97 -29.39
CA SER A 177 10.30 17.44 -30.75
C SER A 177 9.15 16.45 -31.02
N GLN A 178 8.53 15.89 -29.97
CA GLN A 178 7.40 14.95 -30.08
C GLN A 178 6.09 15.73 -30.27
N LYS A 179 5.67 15.91 -31.53
CA LYS A 179 4.48 16.72 -31.87
C LYS A 179 3.17 16.23 -31.28
N ASP A 180 3.09 14.95 -30.92
CA ASP A 180 1.89 14.31 -30.39
C ASP A 180 1.88 14.23 -28.84
N VAL A 181 2.94 14.71 -28.17
CA VAL A 181 3.08 14.63 -26.70
C VAL A 181 3.41 16.02 -26.15
N ALA A 182 2.41 16.71 -25.62
CA ALA A 182 2.59 17.99 -24.93
C ALA A 182 2.32 17.83 -23.43
N PHE A 183 3.36 18.02 -22.62
CA PHE A 183 3.23 18.05 -21.16
C PHE A 183 3.05 19.49 -20.66
N ASP A 184 2.18 19.67 -19.67
CA ASP A 184 2.07 20.94 -18.97
C ASP A 184 3.25 21.17 -18.01
N ILE A 185 3.45 22.43 -17.59
CA ILE A 185 4.55 22.83 -16.70
C ILE A 185 4.52 22.04 -15.38
N GLU A 186 3.31 21.77 -14.86
CA GLU A 186 3.13 21.01 -13.62
C GLU A 186 3.63 19.57 -13.76
N THR A 187 3.40 18.92 -14.90
CA THR A 187 3.93 17.58 -15.20
C THR A 187 5.46 17.60 -15.23
N TYR A 188 6.08 18.59 -15.88
CA TYR A 188 7.53 18.73 -15.88
C TYR A 188 8.10 18.90 -14.47
N GLN A 189 7.49 19.75 -13.65
CA GLN A 189 7.89 19.96 -12.24
C GLN A 189 7.74 18.68 -11.41
N ASN A 190 6.57 18.05 -11.47
CA ASN A 190 6.22 16.89 -10.65
C ASN A 190 6.89 15.60 -11.12
N SER A 191 7.45 15.56 -12.34
CA SER A 191 8.22 14.40 -12.81
C SER A 191 9.54 14.20 -12.05
N GLY A 192 10.08 15.28 -11.47
CA GLY A 192 11.42 15.26 -10.87
C GLY A 192 12.56 15.07 -11.87
N LEU A 193 12.29 15.17 -13.18
CA LEU A 193 13.31 15.04 -14.25
C LEU A 193 13.92 16.37 -14.68
N PHE A 194 13.30 17.49 -14.27
CA PHE A 194 13.69 18.84 -14.69
C PHE A 194 13.92 19.76 -13.51
N SER A 195 14.84 20.71 -13.67
CA SER A 195 14.96 21.92 -12.87
C SER A 195 14.55 23.10 -13.74
N ILE A 196 13.65 23.94 -13.21
CA ILE A 196 13.10 25.07 -13.97
C ILE A 196 13.72 26.36 -13.47
N ASN A 197 14.35 27.10 -14.37
CA ASN A 197 14.79 28.46 -14.14
C ASN A 197 13.75 29.42 -14.71
N HIS A 198 13.04 30.12 -13.84
CA HIS A 198 12.10 31.15 -14.25
C HIS A 198 12.87 32.40 -14.70
N SER A 199 12.74 32.75 -15.98
CA SER A 199 13.29 33.98 -16.57
C SER A 199 12.14 34.86 -17.08
N PRO A 200 12.29 36.20 -17.08
CA PRO A 200 11.28 37.10 -17.62
C PRO A 200 10.96 36.91 -19.11
N GLU A 201 11.81 36.21 -19.88
CA GLU A 201 11.60 35.98 -21.33
C GLU A 201 10.94 34.61 -21.63
N SER A 202 11.35 33.54 -20.95
CA SER A 202 10.76 32.20 -21.07
C SER A 202 11.25 31.30 -19.92
N ASP A 203 10.49 30.28 -19.54
CA ASP A 203 10.97 29.24 -18.62
C ASP A 203 12.06 28.39 -19.29
N GLU A 204 13.22 28.27 -18.65
CA GLU A 204 14.30 27.41 -19.09
C GLU A 204 14.23 26.07 -18.32
N PHE A 205 14.01 24.98 -19.05
CA PHE A 205 13.98 23.62 -18.52
C PHE A 205 15.36 22.98 -18.65
N LEU A 206 15.94 22.62 -17.52
CA LEU A 206 17.21 21.92 -17.44
C LEU A 206 17.01 20.49 -16.97
N ASP A 207 17.61 19.54 -17.67
CA ASP A 207 17.64 18.13 -17.32
C ASP A 207 18.30 17.96 -15.94
N ARG A 208 17.63 17.26 -15.01
CA ARG A 208 18.17 16.95 -13.68
C ARG A 208 19.41 16.07 -13.78
N PHE A 209 19.36 15.09 -14.66
CA PHE A 209 20.49 14.21 -14.92
C PHE A 209 21.31 14.80 -16.06
N SER A 210 22.63 14.80 -15.90
CA SER A 210 23.56 15.25 -16.93
C SER A 210 24.85 14.48 -16.78
N ASN A 211 25.33 13.91 -17.89
CA ASN A 211 26.53 13.07 -17.98
C ASN A 211 26.55 11.90 -16.97
N ARG A 212 25.45 11.14 -16.92
CA ARG A 212 25.26 10.06 -15.94
C ARG A 212 24.71 8.79 -16.59
N ILE A 213 25.18 7.64 -16.11
CA ILE A 213 24.53 6.36 -16.35
C ILE A 213 23.22 6.34 -15.57
N ILE A 214 22.13 5.96 -16.22
CA ILE A 214 20.77 6.00 -15.70
C ILE A 214 20.30 4.59 -15.39
N PHE A 215 19.80 4.43 -14.17
CA PHE A 215 19.15 3.22 -13.65
C PHE A 215 17.68 3.54 -13.45
N PRO A 216 16.76 2.98 -14.26
CA PRO A 216 15.33 3.12 -14.04
C PRO A 216 14.91 2.57 -12.68
N LEU A 217 13.99 3.25 -12.00
CA LEU A 217 13.39 2.82 -10.74
C LEU A 217 11.93 2.45 -11.01
N HIS A 218 11.55 1.23 -10.61
CA HIS A 218 10.24 0.66 -10.85
C HIS A 218 9.42 0.57 -9.55
N ASN A 219 8.11 0.68 -9.68
CA ASN A 219 7.18 0.30 -8.60
C ASN A 219 6.97 -1.23 -8.57
N GLU A 220 6.17 -1.75 -7.63
CA GLU A 220 5.90 -3.20 -7.52
C GLU A 220 5.28 -3.83 -8.78
N GLN A 221 4.66 -3.03 -9.65
CA GLN A 221 4.05 -3.49 -10.91
C GLN A 221 5.01 -3.36 -12.12
N GLY A 222 6.26 -2.93 -11.93
CA GLY A 222 7.24 -2.75 -13.00
C GLY A 222 7.10 -1.45 -13.79
N LYS A 223 6.23 -0.50 -13.36
CA LYS A 223 6.12 0.81 -14.01
C LYS A 223 7.26 1.72 -13.56
N THR A 224 7.87 2.44 -14.50
CA THR A 224 8.96 3.38 -14.20
C THR A 224 8.42 4.61 -13.48
N ILE A 225 8.87 4.81 -12.25
CA ILE A 225 8.42 5.89 -11.36
C ILE A 225 9.50 6.95 -11.14
N GLY A 226 10.75 6.66 -11.51
CA GLY A 226 11.86 7.60 -11.40
C GLY A 226 13.16 6.96 -11.88
N PHE A 227 14.28 7.60 -11.56
CA PHE A 227 15.62 7.19 -12.00
C PHE A 227 16.69 7.45 -10.94
N SER A 228 17.76 6.67 -10.99
CA SER A 228 19.03 6.98 -10.33
C SER A 228 20.12 7.21 -11.36
N GLY A 229 20.92 8.26 -11.19
CA GLY A 229 21.99 8.66 -12.08
C GLY A 229 23.36 8.54 -11.42
N ARG A 230 24.24 7.71 -11.98
CA ARG A 230 25.62 7.50 -11.53
C ARG A 230 26.63 8.25 -12.41
N ILE A 231 27.59 8.93 -11.79
CA ILE A 231 28.76 9.46 -12.53
C ILE A 231 29.69 8.31 -12.94
N PHE A 232 30.17 8.34 -14.19
CA PHE A 232 31.12 7.36 -14.71
C PHE A 232 32.48 7.99 -15.07
N ASP A 233 32.49 9.29 -15.36
CA ASP A 233 33.72 10.07 -15.61
C ASP A 233 34.31 10.63 -14.31
N ASN A 234 35.60 10.38 -14.09
CA ASN A 234 36.35 10.82 -12.92
C ASN A 234 37.11 12.14 -13.15
N GLU A 235 37.25 12.62 -14.39
CA GLU A 235 38.11 13.78 -14.71
C GLU A 235 37.51 15.12 -14.27
N ASN A 236 36.18 15.19 -14.10
CA ASN A 236 35.45 16.40 -13.68
C ASN A 236 34.88 16.33 -12.25
N LYS A 237 35.56 15.62 -11.34
CA LYS A 237 35.17 15.60 -9.91
C LYS A 237 35.49 16.95 -9.25
N SER A 238 34.54 17.88 -9.24
CA SER A 238 34.49 18.86 -8.16
C SER A 238 34.11 18.12 -6.87
N PHE A 239 34.73 18.48 -5.74
CA PHE A 239 34.46 17.89 -4.40
C PHE A 239 32.97 17.94 -3.97
N GLN A 240 32.09 18.62 -4.72
CA GLN A 240 30.67 18.82 -4.44
C GLN A 240 29.71 17.96 -5.28
N THR A 241 30.18 17.19 -6.26
CA THR A 241 29.28 16.41 -7.13
C THR A 241 28.99 15.03 -6.54
N ALA A 242 27.73 14.76 -6.17
CA ALA A 242 27.32 13.46 -5.62
C ALA A 242 27.54 12.31 -6.62
N LYS A 243 28.13 11.20 -6.14
CA LYS A 243 28.39 9.96 -6.92
C LYS A 243 27.09 9.42 -7.54
N TYR A 244 26.02 9.46 -6.76
CA TYR A 244 24.68 9.04 -7.14
C TYR A 244 23.69 10.19 -6.94
N LEU A 245 22.73 10.31 -7.87
CA LEU A 245 21.65 11.28 -7.82
C LEU A 245 20.34 10.56 -8.11
N ASN A 246 19.37 10.60 -7.20
CA ASN A 246 18.06 10.01 -7.44
C ASN A 246 17.06 11.08 -7.90
N THR A 247 15.97 10.66 -8.54
CA THR A 247 14.74 11.46 -8.63
C THR A 247 14.35 11.93 -7.22
N PRO A 248 13.95 13.21 -7.04
CA PRO A 248 13.44 13.68 -5.74
C PRO A 248 12.10 13.01 -5.42
N GLU A 249 11.53 13.27 -4.24
CA GLU A 249 10.17 12.83 -3.93
C GLU A 249 9.18 13.41 -4.94
N THR A 250 8.34 12.56 -5.54
CA THR A 250 7.29 12.92 -6.50
C THR A 250 5.99 12.18 -6.16
N PRO A 251 4.86 12.52 -6.80
CA PRO A 251 3.63 11.73 -6.63
C PRO A 251 3.79 10.24 -7.01
N LEU A 252 4.76 9.88 -7.86
CA LEU A 252 5.03 8.50 -8.27
C LEU A 252 6.17 7.85 -7.48
N PHE A 253 7.14 8.63 -7.00
CA PHE A 253 8.35 8.13 -6.37
C PHE A 253 8.47 8.60 -4.93
N ASN A 254 8.44 7.63 -4.01
CA ASN A 254 8.77 7.83 -2.61
C ASN A 254 9.90 6.88 -2.21
N LYS A 255 11.06 7.44 -1.84
CA LYS A 255 12.26 6.64 -1.56
C LYS A 255 12.05 5.66 -0.41
N SER A 256 11.26 6.04 0.60
CA SER A 256 10.97 5.23 1.78
C SER A 256 10.05 4.04 1.49
N LYS A 257 9.46 3.94 0.29
CA LYS A 257 8.56 2.84 -0.10
C LYS A 257 9.15 1.93 -1.17
N VAL A 258 10.09 2.44 -1.95
CA VAL A 258 10.62 1.73 -3.12
C VAL A 258 11.75 0.80 -2.70
N ILE A 259 11.65 -0.46 -3.14
CA ILE A 259 12.70 -1.46 -3.07
C ILE A 259 13.16 -1.71 -4.51
N TYR A 260 14.45 -1.50 -4.79
CA TYR A 260 14.98 -1.71 -6.12
C TYR A 260 14.89 -3.19 -6.54
N ASN A 261 14.55 -3.43 -7.80
CA ASN A 261 14.39 -4.76 -8.42
C ASN A 261 13.25 -5.62 -7.85
N PHE A 262 12.40 -5.08 -6.98
CA PHE A 262 11.35 -5.86 -6.33
C PHE A 262 10.32 -6.41 -7.33
N ASP A 263 9.97 -5.65 -8.36
CA ASP A 263 9.07 -6.06 -9.44
C ASP A 263 9.53 -7.35 -10.14
N LYS A 264 10.82 -7.45 -10.45
CA LYS A 264 11.42 -8.62 -11.10
C LYS A 264 11.72 -9.75 -10.11
N ALA A 265 12.13 -9.41 -8.88
CA ALA A 265 12.54 -10.38 -7.86
C ALA A 265 11.36 -11.08 -7.17
N LYS A 266 10.19 -10.45 -7.12
CA LYS A 266 8.99 -10.91 -6.38
C LYS A 266 8.62 -12.37 -6.58
N ALA A 267 8.66 -12.85 -7.83
CA ALA A 267 8.35 -14.25 -8.14
C ALA A 267 9.40 -15.22 -7.56
N SER A 268 10.68 -14.86 -7.61
CA SER A 268 11.78 -15.66 -7.05
C SER A 268 11.78 -15.60 -5.53
N ILE A 269 11.55 -14.42 -4.94
CA ILE A 269 11.41 -14.24 -3.49
C ILE A 269 10.34 -15.17 -2.93
N ARG A 270 9.16 -15.21 -3.56
CA ARG A 270 8.08 -16.10 -3.13
C ARG A 270 8.41 -17.58 -3.31
N ARG A 271 9.10 -17.94 -4.41
CA ARG A 271 9.47 -19.33 -4.72
C ARG A 271 10.53 -19.87 -3.76
N GLU A 272 11.51 -19.05 -3.42
CA GLU A 272 12.62 -19.40 -2.53
C GLU A 272 12.29 -19.11 -1.06
N ASN A 273 11.16 -18.44 -0.81
CA ASN A 273 10.76 -17.90 0.49
C ASN A 273 11.87 -17.07 1.14
N GLU A 274 12.56 -16.24 0.36
CA GLU A 274 13.75 -15.52 0.82
C GLU A 274 14.00 -14.28 -0.04
N ALA A 275 14.39 -13.17 0.59
CA ALA A 275 14.90 -11.98 -0.10
C ALA A 275 16.34 -11.65 0.31
N VAL A 276 17.23 -11.46 -0.67
CA VAL A 276 18.62 -11.06 -0.44
C VAL A 276 18.77 -9.54 -0.62
N PHE A 277 19.09 -8.84 0.47
CA PHE A 277 19.24 -7.39 0.50
C PHE A 277 20.68 -6.96 0.30
N PHE A 278 20.86 -6.09 -0.68
CA PHE A 278 22.08 -5.34 -0.92
C PHE A 278 21.88 -3.84 -0.63
N GLU A 279 22.96 -3.09 -0.51
CA GLU A 279 22.89 -1.63 -0.35
C GLU A 279 22.59 -0.91 -1.67
N GLY A 280 23.26 -1.36 -2.74
CA GLY A 280 23.25 -0.73 -4.05
C GLY A 280 22.54 -1.55 -5.13
N TYR A 281 22.04 -0.85 -6.14
CA TYR A 281 21.47 -1.48 -7.33
C TYR A 281 22.51 -2.23 -8.18
N MET A 282 23.78 -1.81 -8.14
CA MET A 282 24.85 -2.51 -8.85
C MET A 282 25.02 -3.93 -8.33
N ASP A 283 24.97 -4.10 -7.01
CA ASP A 283 25.12 -5.39 -6.35
C ASP A 283 23.96 -6.32 -6.70
N VAL A 284 22.75 -5.77 -6.77
CA VAL A 284 21.55 -6.50 -7.24
C VAL A 284 21.69 -6.94 -8.69
N ILE A 285 22.17 -6.07 -9.58
CA ILE A 285 22.39 -6.40 -10.99
C ILE A 285 23.46 -7.50 -11.11
N SER A 286 24.55 -7.39 -10.35
CA SER A 286 25.61 -8.38 -10.28
C SER A 286 25.11 -9.73 -9.76
N ALA A 287 24.30 -9.74 -8.69
CA ALA A 287 23.65 -10.92 -8.15
C ALA A 287 22.68 -11.56 -9.15
N TRP A 288 21.91 -10.74 -9.86
CA TRP A 288 21.03 -11.17 -10.94
C TRP A 288 21.81 -11.87 -12.06
N GLN A 289 22.96 -11.33 -12.46
CA GLN A 289 23.84 -11.96 -13.46
C GLN A 289 24.48 -13.26 -12.96
N ALA A 290 24.65 -13.42 -11.65
CA ALA A 290 25.15 -14.65 -11.04
C ALA A 290 24.05 -15.72 -10.83
N GLY A 291 22.78 -15.38 -11.05
CA GLY A 291 21.65 -16.30 -10.93
C GLY A 291 20.83 -16.15 -9.64
N VAL A 292 21.22 -15.23 -8.75
CA VAL A 292 20.46 -14.89 -7.54
C VAL A 292 19.34 -13.92 -7.92
N LYS A 293 18.16 -14.49 -8.23
CA LYS A 293 17.02 -13.74 -8.78
C LYS A 293 16.10 -13.12 -7.72
N ASN A 294 16.31 -13.46 -6.45
CA ASN A 294 15.61 -12.91 -5.29
C ASN A 294 16.36 -11.72 -4.65
N ALA A 295 17.31 -11.11 -5.36
CA ALA A 295 18.10 -9.97 -4.90
C ALA A 295 17.36 -8.63 -5.04
N VAL A 296 17.44 -7.79 -4.01
CA VAL A 296 16.81 -6.46 -3.92
C VAL A 296 17.72 -5.46 -3.20
N ALA A 297 17.47 -4.15 -3.31
CA ALA A 297 18.25 -3.13 -2.60
C ALA A 297 17.44 -1.96 -2.04
N SER A 298 17.92 -1.38 -0.94
CA SER A 298 17.34 -0.20 -0.27
C SER A 298 17.78 1.15 -0.88
N MET A 299 18.61 1.12 -1.94
CA MET A 299 19.10 2.30 -2.66
C MET A 299 19.89 3.30 -1.79
N GLY A 300 20.81 2.78 -0.97
CA GLY A 300 21.70 3.59 -0.13
C GLY A 300 20.98 4.37 0.98
N THR A 301 19.91 3.79 1.53
CA THR A 301 19.22 4.28 2.73
C THR A 301 19.02 3.14 3.72
N SER A 302 18.87 3.49 5.00
CA SER A 302 18.40 2.53 5.99
C SER A 302 17.06 1.94 5.57
N LEU A 303 16.86 0.64 5.84
CA LEU A 303 15.58 -0.03 5.63
C LEU A 303 14.47 0.68 6.41
N THR A 304 13.30 0.81 5.78
CA THR A 304 12.12 1.46 6.37
C THR A 304 11.04 0.46 6.72
N GLU A 305 10.12 0.85 7.60
CA GLU A 305 8.97 0.02 7.97
C GLU A 305 8.02 -0.22 6.80
N GLU A 306 7.86 0.76 5.91
CA GLU A 306 7.00 0.62 4.73
C GLU A 306 7.59 -0.37 3.72
N GLN A 307 8.91 -0.35 3.52
CA GLN A 307 9.62 -1.34 2.68
C GLN A 307 9.47 -2.75 3.24
N ILE A 308 9.68 -2.93 4.55
CA ILE A 308 9.61 -4.28 5.12
C ILE A 308 8.17 -4.81 5.17
N LYS A 309 7.18 -3.95 5.48
CA LYS A 309 5.76 -4.33 5.41
C LYS A 309 5.33 -4.78 4.02
N SER A 310 5.84 -4.16 2.94
CA SER A 310 5.47 -4.58 1.59
C SER A 310 5.95 -6.00 1.28
N MET A 311 7.07 -6.40 1.88
CA MET A 311 7.74 -7.68 1.68
C MET A 311 7.21 -8.82 2.57
N ASP A 312 6.63 -8.51 3.73
CA ASP A 312 6.01 -9.44 4.70
C ASP A 312 5.01 -10.41 4.05
N ARG A 313 4.41 -10.00 2.92
CA ARG A 313 3.46 -10.80 2.13
C ARG A 313 4.11 -11.86 1.24
N PHE A 314 5.43 -11.83 1.07
CA PHE A 314 6.15 -12.64 0.07
C PHE A 314 7.18 -13.58 0.69
N THR A 315 7.73 -13.22 1.84
CA THR A 315 8.72 -14.02 2.57
C THR A 315 8.72 -13.61 4.03
N ASP A 316 9.17 -14.51 4.88
CA ASP A 316 9.51 -14.31 6.29
C ASP A 316 11.03 -14.47 6.54
N HIS A 317 11.85 -14.49 5.49
CA HIS A 317 13.30 -14.70 5.55
C HIS A 317 14.07 -13.63 4.76
N ILE A 318 14.99 -12.93 5.44
CA ILE A 318 15.85 -11.91 4.86
C ILE A 318 17.32 -12.28 5.05
N VAL A 319 18.08 -12.19 3.96
CA VAL A 319 19.54 -12.32 3.96
C VAL A 319 20.14 -10.94 3.72
N LEU A 320 20.96 -10.43 4.63
CA LEU A 320 21.66 -9.15 4.48
C LEU A 320 23.05 -9.39 3.88
N ALA A 321 23.35 -8.80 2.72
CA ALA A 321 24.60 -8.98 1.99
C ALA A 321 25.20 -7.60 1.60
N PHE A 322 25.69 -6.85 2.60
CA PHE A 322 26.24 -5.50 2.42
C PHE A 322 27.76 -5.51 2.28
N ASP A 323 28.35 -4.35 1.97
CA ASP A 323 29.79 -4.21 1.71
C ASP A 323 30.65 -4.68 2.90
N GLY A 324 31.78 -5.34 2.59
CA GLY A 324 32.72 -5.90 3.59
C GLY A 324 33.61 -4.86 4.28
N ASP A 325 33.14 -3.63 4.46
CA ASP A 325 33.83 -2.54 5.14
C ASP A 325 33.16 -2.16 6.49
N ASP A 326 33.75 -1.22 7.22
CA ASP A 326 33.21 -0.82 8.52
C ASP A 326 31.81 -0.20 8.41
N ALA A 327 31.54 0.56 7.34
CA ALA A 327 30.26 1.22 7.13
C ALA A 327 29.15 0.22 6.77
N GLY A 328 29.46 -0.78 5.95
CA GLY A 328 28.56 -1.89 5.60
C GLY A 328 28.24 -2.76 6.81
N ASN A 329 29.23 -3.08 7.65
CA ASN A 329 29.00 -3.77 8.91
C ASN A 329 28.08 -2.98 9.86
N ASP A 330 28.28 -1.67 9.97
CA ASP A 330 27.41 -0.79 10.77
C ASP A 330 26.00 -0.66 10.17
N ALA A 331 25.86 -0.75 8.84
CA ALA A 331 24.57 -0.80 8.16
C ALA A 331 23.83 -2.13 8.38
N ILE A 332 24.55 -3.27 8.38
CA ILE A 332 23.99 -4.57 8.76
C ILE A 332 23.50 -4.53 10.20
N LYS A 333 24.31 -4.05 11.15
CA LYS A 333 23.91 -3.95 12.57
C LYS A 333 22.63 -3.13 12.74
N ARG A 334 22.56 -1.94 12.13
CA ARG A 334 21.34 -1.11 12.17
C ARG A 334 20.13 -1.81 11.55
N SER A 335 20.34 -2.59 10.50
CA SER A 335 19.27 -3.37 9.84
C SER A 335 18.78 -4.51 10.73
N ILE A 336 19.67 -5.24 11.40
CA ILE A 336 19.33 -6.27 12.39
C ILE A 336 18.53 -5.65 13.54
N ASP A 337 19.00 -4.54 14.13
CA ASP A 337 18.30 -3.86 15.23
C ASP A 337 16.88 -3.45 14.82
N PHE A 338 16.74 -2.93 13.60
CA PHE A 338 15.45 -2.56 13.06
C PHE A 338 14.54 -3.78 12.82
N LEU A 339 15.04 -4.82 12.15
CA LEU A 339 14.24 -5.98 11.76
C LEU A 339 13.82 -6.81 12.98
N THR A 340 14.75 -7.14 13.87
CA THR A 340 14.46 -7.94 15.08
C THR A 340 13.49 -7.26 16.05
N THR A 341 13.49 -5.92 16.12
CA THR A 341 12.60 -5.20 17.04
C THR A 341 11.23 -4.85 16.45
N LYS A 342 11.10 -4.83 15.12
CA LYS A 342 9.89 -4.36 14.44
C LYS A 342 9.15 -5.44 13.68
N THR A 343 9.77 -6.59 13.46
CA THR A 343 9.29 -7.59 12.50
C THR A 343 9.55 -9.01 12.99
N HIS A 344 9.01 -10.00 12.29
CA HIS A 344 9.14 -11.42 12.63
C HIS A 344 10.05 -12.17 11.64
N PHE A 345 10.84 -11.45 10.85
CA PHE A 345 11.70 -12.05 9.84
C PHE A 345 12.82 -12.88 10.49
N ASN A 346 13.06 -14.05 9.93
CA ASN A 346 14.30 -14.78 10.10
C ASN A 346 15.42 -14.02 9.39
N LEU A 347 16.59 -13.89 10.02
CA LEU A 347 17.70 -13.09 9.52
C LEU A 347 18.97 -13.92 9.41
N GLU A 348 19.55 -13.91 8.21
CA GLU A 348 20.89 -14.38 7.93
C GLU A 348 21.74 -13.21 7.39
N VAL A 349 23.05 -13.34 7.53
CA VAL A 349 24.01 -12.34 7.09
C VAL A 349 25.07 -13.00 6.23
N VAL A 350 25.40 -12.37 5.11
CA VAL A 350 26.59 -12.69 4.31
C VAL A 350 27.62 -11.60 4.56
N THR A 351 28.74 -11.97 5.19
CA THR A 351 29.85 -11.05 5.43
C THR A 351 30.93 -11.23 4.37
N PHE A 352 31.05 -10.24 3.48
CA PHE A 352 32.11 -10.25 2.48
C PHE A 352 33.50 -10.14 3.14
N PRO A 353 34.54 -10.78 2.58
CA PRO A 353 35.91 -10.63 3.07
C PRO A 353 36.33 -9.15 3.07
N SER A 354 37.12 -8.78 4.08
CA SER A 354 37.48 -7.38 4.36
C SER A 354 37.90 -6.60 3.10
N GLY A 355 37.18 -5.51 2.85
CA GLY A 355 37.44 -4.58 1.75
C GLY A 355 37.00 -5.04 0.36
N LEU A 356 36.25 -6.15 0.25
CA LEU A 356 35.58 -6.53 -1.00
C LEU A 356 34.11 -6.13 -0.95
N ASP A 357 33.64 -5.48 -2.01
CA ASP A 357 32.22 -5.35 -2.32
C ASP A 357 31.73 -6.55 -3.18
N PRO A 358 30.42 -6.68 -3.43
CA PRO A 358 29.89 -7.75 -4.27
C PRO A 358 30.47 -7.80 -5.69
N ASP A 359 30.74 -6.64 -6.30
CA ASP A 359 31.35 -6.51 -7.64
C ASP A 359 32.80 -7.04 -7.63
N ASP A 360 33.61 -6.59 -6.67
CA ASP A 360 35.00 -7.00 -6.44
C ASP A 360 35.09 -8.51 -6.14
N TYR A 361 34.15 -9.07 -5.37
CA TYR A 361 34.10 -10.50 -5.11
C TYR A 361 33.87 -11.29 -6.40
N ILE A 362 32.92 -10.88 -7.25
CA ILE A 362 32.64 -11.54 -8.52
C ILE A 362 33.82 -11.44 -9.46
N GLN A 363 34.49 -10.28 -9.54
CA GLN A 363 35.68 -10.11 -10.38
C GLN A 363 36.83 -11.03 -9.94
N LYS A 364 37.00 -11.22 -8.63
CA LYS A 364 38.09 -12.02 -8.06
C LYS A 364 37.83 -13.54 -8.08
N PHE A 365 36.60 -13.96 -7.80
CA PHE A 365 36.27 -15.39 -7.58
C PHE A 365 35.31 -15.96 -8.62
N GLY A 366 34.65 -15.13 -9.42
CA GLY A 366 33.72 -15.52 -10.47
C GLY A 366 32.28 -15.71 -9.99
N LYS A 367 31.34 -15.68 -10.96
CA LYS A 367 29.89 -15.72 -10.74
C LYS A 367 29.42 -16.98 -10.00
N HIS A 368 29.97 -18.15 -10.33
CA HIS A 368 29.58 -19.40 -9.69
C HIS A 368 29.98 -19.44 -8.21
N GLN A 369 31.19 -19.00 -7.88
CA GLN A 369 31.64 -18.93 -6.49
C GLN A 369 30.85 -17.88 -5.69
N PHE A 370 30.48 -16.77 -6.31
CA PHE A 370 29.62 -15.77 -5.70
C PHE A 370 28.22 -16.31 -5.39
N PHE A 371 27.62 -17.07 -6.31
CA PHE A 371 26.35 -17.76 -6.07
C PHE A 371 26.46 -18.72 -4.87
N GLU A 372 27.46 -19.61 -4.89
CA GLU A 372 27.70 -20.55 -3.78
C GLU A 372 27.95 -19.83 -2.45
N PHE A 373 28.67 -18.71 -2.48
CA PHE A 373 28.94 -17.88 -1.31
C PHE A 373 27.66 -17.25 -0.75
N LEU A 374 26.82 -16.67 -1.61
CA LEU A 374 25.54 -16.11 -1.18
C LEU A 374 24.54 -17.16 -0.71
N THR A 375 24.64 -18.41 -1.15
CA THR A 375 23.71 -19.49 -0.76
C THR A 375 24.19 -20.24 0.49
N HIS A 376 25.49 -20.50 0.62
CA HIS A 376 26.04 -21.39 1.66
C HIS A 376 27.01 -20.70 2.63
N GLY A 377 27.52 -19.51 2.29
CA GLY A 377 28.47 -18.75 3.12
C GLY A 377 27.79 -17.79 4.11
N ARG A 378 26.66 -18.22 4.69
CA ARG A 378 25.81 -17.38 5.53
C ARG A 378 26.05 -17.66 7.00
N ASP A 379 26.07 -16.59 7.78
CA ASP A 379 26.02 -16.64 9.23
C ASP A 379 24.61 -16.30 9.70
N THR A 380 24.23 -16.81 10.87
CA THR A 380 23.08 -16.27 11.59
C THR A 380 23.35 -14.83 11.98
N TYR A 381 22.30 -14.03 12.17
CA TYR A 381 22.48 -12.64 12.62
C TYR A 381 23.22 -12.55 13.97
N ILE A 382 23.04 -13.51 14.89
CA ILE A 382 23.80 -13.56 16.15
C ILE A 382 25.27 -13.89 15.91
N GLY A 383 25.58 -14.84 15.01
CA GLY A 383 26.95 -15.16 14.62
C GLY A 383 27.68 -13.92 14.10
N PHE A 384 27.01 -13.15 13.24
CA PHE A 384 27.50 -11.84 12.79
C PHE A 384 27.72 -10.87 13.97
N LEU A 385 26.73 -10.70 14.86
CA LEU A 385 26.83 -9.79 16.00
C LEU A 385 28.01 -10.13 16.92
N MET A 386 28.27 -11.43 17.15
CA MET A 386 29.43 -11.88 17.90
C MET A 386 30.73 -11.41 17.25
N GLN A 387 30.88 -11.50 15.92
CA GLN A 387 32.07 -10.96 15.24
C GLN A 387 32.12 -9.43 15.30
N TYR A 388 30.98 -8.77 15.09
CA TYR A 388 30.85 -7.32 15.13
C TYR A 388 31.30 -6.75 16.48
N TYR A 389 30.83 -7.31 17.60
CA TYR A 389 31.17 -6.82 18.95
C TYR A 389 32.61 -7.10 19.38
N LYS A 390 33.34 -7.96 18.67
CA LYS A 390 34.79 -8.15 18.90
C LYS A 390 35.61 -7.01 18.30
N ARG A 391 35.07 -6.26 17.33
CA ARG A 391 35.75 -5.13 16.70
C ARG A 391 36.13 -4.10 17.78
N ASP A 392 37.34 -3.56 17.65
CA ASP A 392 37.89 -2.52 18.53
C ASP A 392 37.99 -2.88 20.03
N LYS A 393 37.94 -4.18 20.39
CA LYS A 393 38.13 -4.65 21.77
C LYS A 393 39.37 -5.52 21.94
N ASN A 394 40.06 -5.32 23.05
CA ASN A 394 41.09 -6.21 23.56
C ASN A 394 40.46 -7.27 24.47
N LEU A 395 40.09 -8.41 23.89
CA LEU A 395 39.51 -9.54 24.65
C LEU A 395 40.49 -10.20 25.64
N SER A 396 41.76 -9.77 25.69
CA SER A 396 42.69 -10.17 26.75
C SER A 396 42.57 -9.31 28.01
N ASN A 397 41.89 -8.17 27.94
CA ASN A 397 41.55 -7.33 29.09
C ASN A 397 40.25 -7.84 29.72
N GLU A 398 40.26 -8.11 31.03
CA GLU A 398 39.10 -8.70 31.70
C GLU A 398 37.86 -7.79 31.64
N SER A 399 38.04 -6.47 31.70
CA SER A 399 36.93 -5.51 31.64
C SER A 399 36.25 -5.48 30.26
N GLU A 400 37.05 -5.48 29.19
CA GLU A 400 36.53 -5.49 27.82
C GLU A 400 35.93 -6.85 27.46
N GLN A 401 36.51 -7.94 27.96
CA GLN A 401 35.96 -9.28 27.85
C GLN A 401 34.57 -9.39 28.49
N ILE A 402 34.41 -8.90 29.73
CA ILE A 402 33.10 -8.86 30.42
C ILE A 402 32.10 -8.02 29.61
N THR A 403 32.53 -6.84 29.14
CA THR A 403 31.67 -5.95 28.33
C THR A 403 31.18 -6.65 27.05
N TYR A 404 32.07 -7.35 26.34
CA TYR A 404 31.72 -8.14 25.16
C TYR A 404 30.69 -9.23 25.48
N ILE A 405 30.91 -10.02 26.54
CA ILE A 405 29.98 -11.09 26.93
C ILE A 405 28.61 -10.50 27.27
N GLU A 406 28.55 -9.41 28.02
CA GLU A 406 27.28 -8.76 28.38
C GLU A 406 26.50 -8.23 27.17
N GLU A 407 27.19 -7.69 26.17
CA GLU A 407 26.57 -7.25 24.92
C GLU A 407 25.97 -8.42 24.13
N VAL A 408 26.72 -9.52 23.96
CA VAL A 408 26.21 -10.71 23.27
C VAL A 408 25.03 -11.34 24.03
N LEU A 409 25.11 -11.44 25.36
CA LEU A 409 24.01 -11.95 26.19
C LEU A 409 22.74 -11.11 26.04
N ARG A 410 22.87 -9.79 25.86
CA ARG A 410 21.72 -8.91 25.61
C ARG A 410 21.07 -9.21 24.26
N GLU A 411 21.84 -9.44 23.22
CA GLU A 411 21.30 -9.78 21.89
C GLU A 411 20.60 -11.14 21.89
N LEU A 412 21.14 -12.12 22.62
CA LEU A 412 20.52 -13.44 22.79
C LEU A 412 19.12 -13.38 23.43
N THR A 413 18.76 -12.28 24.10
CA THR A 413 17.40 -12.11 24.66
C THR A 413 16.32 -12.00 23.57
N GLN A 414 16.70 -11.63 22.34
CA GLN A 414 15.79 -11.50 21.19
C GLN A 414 15.65 -12.80 20.37
N VAL A 415 16.47 -13.82 20.65
CA VAL A 415 16.43 -15.09 19.92
C VAL A 415 15.33 -15.96 20.50
N ASP A 416 14.33 -16.43 19.74
CA ASP A 416 13.26 -17.27 20.31
C ASP A 416 13.68 -18.74 20.54
N SER A 417 14.58 -19.26 19.69
CA SER A 417 15.00 -20.66 19.73
C SER A 417 15.90 -20.96 20.93
N LEU A 418 15.44 -21.85 21.81
CA LEU A 418 16.23 -22.32 22.98
C LEU A 418 17.50 -23.06 22.58
N ILE A 419 17.43 -23.83 21.48
CA ILE A 419 18.58 -24.58 20.96
C ILE A 419 19.64 -23.60 20.47
N GLU A 420 19.22 -22.58 19.72
CA GLU A 420 20.12 -21.56 19.21
C GLU A 420 20.79 -20.78 20.35
N ARG A 421 20.02 -20.37 21.37
CA ARG A 421 20.57 -19.75 22.58
C ARG A 421 21.65 -20.63 23.23
N GLU A 422 21.39 -21.92 23.40
CA GLU A 422 22.35 -22.84 24.02
C GLU A 422 23.62 -23.04 23.17
N ILE A 423 23.51 -23.05 21.84
CA ILE A 423 24.67 -23.12 20.94
C ILE A 423 25.61 -21.92 21.18
N TYR A 424 25.10 -20.68 21.19
CA TYR A 424 25.96 -19.51 21.40
C TYR A 424 26.48 -19.40 22.83
N LEU A 425 25.69 -19.79 23.84
CA LEU A 425 26.18 -19.84 25.22
C LEU A 425 27.34 -20.84 25.37
N ASN A 426 27.29 -22.00 24.70
CA ASN A 426 28.40 -22.95 24.66
C ASN A 426 29.63 -22.36 23.96
N GLN A 427 29.44 -21.67 22.83
CA GLN A 427 30.56 -21.00 22.14
C GLN A 427 31.24 -19.96 23.04
N LEU A 428 30.47 -19.13 23.75
CA LEU A 428 31.02 -18.18 24.74
C LEU A 428 31.74 -18.90 25.90
N ALA A 429 31.16 -19.99 26.40
CA ALA A 429 31.76 -20.78 27.49
C ALA A 429 33.13 -21.35 27.09
N GLU A 430 33.22 -21.92 25.88
CA GLU A 430 34.45 -22.49 25.34
C GLU A 430 35.51 -21.42 25.04
N GLU A 431 35.12 -20.33 24.37
CA GLU A 431 36.04 -19.26 23.97
C GLU A 431 36.67 -18.55 25.18
N PHE A 432 35.84 -18.19 26.17
CA PHE A 432 36.25 -17.38 27.31
C PHE A 432 36.54 -18.19 28.57
N LYS A 433 36.40 -19.53 28.51
CA LYS A 433 36.61 -20.46 29.63
C LYS A 433 35.78 -20.11 30.86
N VAL A 434 34.58 -19.60 30.64
CA VAL A 434 33.57 -19.34 31.67
C VAL A 434 32.65 -20.55 31.75
N SER A 435 32.18 -20.91 32.95
CA SER A 435 31.27 -22.06 33.07
C SER A 435 29.93 -21.76 32.39
N LEU A 436 29.38 -22.75 31.69
CA LEU A 436 28.06 -22.63 31.03
C LEU A 436 26.96 -22.26 32.04
N ASP A 437 27.02 -22.81 33.25
CA ASP A 437 26.06 -22.50 34.31
C ASP A 437 26.11 -21.03 34.72
N THR A 438 27.32 -20.45 34.82
CA THR A 438 27.48 -19.01 35.09
C THR A 438 26.87 -18.15 33.98
N LEU A 439 27.10 -18.52 32.71
CA LEU A 439 26.54 -17.79 31.57
C LEU A 439 25.01 -17.92 31.52
N LYS A 440 24.45 -19.10 31.82
CA LYS A 440 22.99 -19.31 31.92
C LYS A 440 22.39 -18.44 33.02
N SER A 441 22.98 -18.41 34.22
CA SER A 441 22.50 -17.54 35.31
C SER A 441 22.60 -16.05 34.97
N GLN A 442 23.70 -15.62 34.32
CA GLN A 442 23.84 -14.24 33.87
C GLN A 442 22.81 -13.89 32.80
N PHE A 443 22.57 -14.80 31.84
CA PHE A 443 21.57 -14.64 30.80
C PHE A 443 20.16 -14.49 31.39
N GLU A 444 19.78 -15.31 32.37
CA GLU A 444 18.51 -15.19 33.10
C GLU A 444 18.38 -13.81 33.77
N SER A 445 19.45 -13.35 34.44
CA SER A 445 19.45 -12.01 35.05
C SER A 445 19.29 -10.89 34.02
N VAL A 446 19.96 -11.00 32.86
CA VAL A 446 19.81 -10.03 31.77
C VAL A 446 18.40 -10.06 31.19
N MET A 447 17.81 -11.24 31.00
CA MET A 447 16.41 -11.38 30.57
C MET A 447 15.44 -10.71 31.54
N ASP A 448 15.60 -10.91 32.85
CA ASP A 448 14.75 -10.29 33.86
C ASP A 448 14.83 -8.76 33.81
N ILE A 449 16.04 -8.21 33.60
CA ILE A 449 16.25 -6.76 33.46
C ILE A 449 15.56 -6.25 32.19
N VAL A 450 15.73 -6.93 31.05
CA VAL A 450 15.13 -6.54 29.77
C VAL A 450 13.61 -6.61 29.85
N GLN A 451 13.04 -7.70 30.38
CA GLN A 451 11.60 -7.85 30.58
C GLN A 451 11.05 -6.79 31.52
N THR A 452 11.74 -6.50 32.64
CA THR A 452 11.30 -5.45 33.58
C THR A 452 11.31 -4.07 32.93
N LYS A 453 12.34 -3.78 32.12
CA LYS A 453 12.44 -2.51 31.37
C LYS A 453 11.32 -2.40 30.33
N GLN A 454 11.10 -3.44 29.52
CA GLN A 454 10.00 -3.48 28.56
C GLN A 454 8.64 -3.33 29.24
N LEU A 455 8.41 -4.01 30.36
CA LEU A 455 7.17 -3.91 31.13
C LEU A 455 6.96 -2.49 31.69
N ASN A 456 8.04 -1.82 32.11
CA ASN A 456 7.99 -0.43 32.58
C ASN A 456 7.78 0.56 31.43
N GLU A 457 8.42 0.37 30.28
CA GLU A 457 8.21 1.15 29.05
C GLU A 457 6.77 0.95 28.53
N MET A 458 6.26 -0.28 28.52
CA MET A 458 4.85 -0.57 28.21
C MET A 458 3.91 0.09 29.22
N LYS A 459 4.22 0.08 30.52
CA LYS A 459 3.43 0.80 31.54
C LYS A 459 3.53 2.32 31.38
N GLN A 460 4.67 2.85 30.93
CA GLN A 460 4.88 4.28 30.70
C GLN A 460 4.19 4.74 29.41
N GLN A 461 4.29 3.97 28.33
CA GLN A 461 3.51 4.13 27.11
C GLN A 461 2.02 3.96 27.38
N GLN A 462 1.61 2.99 28.21
CA GLN A 462 0.23 2.85 28.67
C GLN A 462 -0.19 4.00 29.59
N ARG A 463 0.69 4.64 30.37
CA ARG A 463 0.35 5.84 31.16
C ARG A 463 0.24 7.10 30.29
N MET A 464 1.11 7.22 29.29
CA MET A 464 1.04 8.27 28.25
C MET A 464 -0.20 8.07 27.37
N GLN A 465 -0.51 6.84 26.99
CA GLN A 465 -1.74 6.46 26.30
C GLN A 465 -2.95 6.46 27.23
N GLN A 466 -2.87 6.23 28.54
CA GLN A 466 -4.02 6.35 29.47
C GLN A 466 -4.43 7.80 29.68
N SER A 467 -3.59 8.75 29.28
CA SER A 467 -4.01 10.15 29.13
C SER A 467 -4.80 10.40 27.83
N GLN A 468 -4.90 9.43 26.91
CA GLN A 468 -5.60 9.54 25.60
C GLN A 468 -6.25 8.26 25.01
N VAL A 469 -6.43 7.16 25.74
CA VAL A 469 -7.01 5.91 25.19
C VAL A 469 -8.12 5.39 26.11
N PRO A 470 -9.37 5.30 25.61
CA PRO A 470 -10.52 4.80 26.37
C PRO A 470 -10.39 3.30 26.68
N LYS A 471 -11.08 2.86 27.74
CA LYS A 471 -11.31 1.44 28.04
C LYS A 471 -11.86 0.72 26.80
N LEU A 472 -11.45 -0.53 26.59
CA LEU A 472 -12.12 -1.50 25.71
C LEU A 472 -13.58 -1.70 26.17
N GLN A 473 -14.42 -0.75 25.81
CA GLN A 473 -15.74 -1.04 25.28
C GLN A 473 -15.51 -1.37 23.80
N VAL A 474 -16.29 -2.29 23.24
CA VAL A 474 -16.52 -2.26 21.80
C VAL A 474 -17.07 -0.87 21.53
N SER A 475 -16.19 0.03 21.12
CA SER A 475 -16.56 1.36 20.73
C SER A 475 -17.22 1.15 19.38
N TYR A 476 -18.55 1.06 19.39
CA TYR A 476 -19.35 1.58 18.29
C TYR A 476 -18.99 3.07 18.18
N GLN A 477 -17.81 3.37 17.67
CA GLN A 477 -17.36 4.73 17.45
C GLN A 477 -18.13 5.18 16.22
N ASP A 478 -19.20 5.91 16.52
CA ASP A 478 -20.13 6.58 15.63
C ASP A 478 -20.47 5.77 14.37
N LYS A 479 -21.36 4.77 14.54
CA LYS A 479 -22.35 4.53 13.46
C LYS A 479 -22.87 5.92 13.09
N PRO A 480 -22.80 6.36 11.83
CA PRO A 480 -23.47 7.60 11.42
C PRO A 480 -24.86 7.59 12.04
N LYS A 481 -25.15 8.58 12.90
CA LYS A 481 -26.46 8.70 13.55
C LYS A 481 -27.44 9.16 12.49
N PHE A 482 -27.87 8.21 11.67
CA PHE A 482 -28.89 8.42 10.67
C PHE A 482 -30.14 8.95 11.36
N SER A 483 -30.74 9.96 10.76
CA SER A 483 -32.03 10.46 11.23
C SER A 483 -33.06 9.32 11.19
N LEU A 484 -34.13 9.41 11.98
CA LEU A 484 -35.24 8.43 11.92
C LEU A 484 -35.74 8.23 10.48
N ILE A 485 -35.73 9.30 9.68
CA ILE A 485 -36.14 9.32 8.29
C ILE A 485 -35.14 8.53 7.45
N GLU A 486 -33.86 8.89 7.56
CA GLU A 486 -32.79 8.24 6.80
C GLU A 486 -32.70 6.73 7.13
N GLN A 487 -32.96 6.34 8.37
CA GLN A 487 -33.08 4.92 8.75
C GLN A 487 -34.26 4.24 8.05
N ALA A 488 -35.45 4.85 8.08
CA ALA A 488 -36.62 4.32 7.40
C ALA A 488 -36.42 4.23 5.88
N GLU A 489 -35.76 5.22 5.28
CA GLU A 489 -35.43 5.21 3.85
C GLU A 489 -34.45 4.09 3.49
N ARG A 490 -33.40 3.90 4.30
CA ARG A 490 -32.43 2.82 4.11
C ARG A 490 -33.05 1.43 4.28
N MET A 491 -33.94 1.27 5.26
CA MET A 491 -34.66 0.01 5.49
C MET A 491 -35.63 -0.27 4.33
N LEU A 492 -36.36 0.74 3.87
CA LEU A 492 -37.26 0.60 2.73
C LEU A 492 -36.49 0.26 1.45
N LEU A 493 -35.38 0.96 1.16
CA LEU A 493 -34.52 0.64 0.02
C LEU A 493 -33.99 -0.79 0.11
N ASN A 494 -33.53 -1.23 1.28
CA ASN A 494 -33.10 -2.62 1.48
C ASN A 494 -34.22 -3.60 1.14
N ARG A 495 -35.44 -3.41 1.65
CA ARG A 495 -36.60 -4.26 1.30
C ARG A 495 -36.88 -4.25 -0.19
N LEU A 496 -36.82 -3.11 -0.85
CA LEU A 496 -37.02 -3.01 -2.30
C LEU A 496 -35.94 -3.75 -3.10
N PHE A 497 -34.72 -3.92 -2.57
CA PHE A 497 -33.68 -4.67 -3.28
C PHE A 497 -33.92 -6.18 -3.28
N TYR A 498 -34.58 -6.73 -2.26
CA TYR A 498 -34.67 -8.18 -2.06
C TYR A 498 -36.10 -8.75 -2.10
N ASP A 499 -37.12 -7.94 -1.80
CA ASP A 499 -38.49 -8.39 -1.61
C ASP A 499 -39.45 -7.81 -2.67
N GLU A 500 -39.95 -8.65 -3.60
CA GLU A 500 -40.92 -8.23 -4.62
C GLU A 500 -42.25 -7.76 -3.99
N GLU A 501 -42.66 -8.39 -2.88
CA GLU A 501 -43.86 -8.00 -2.13
C GLU A 501 -43.75 -6.57 -1.56
N ALA A 502 -42.54 -6.10 -1.26
CA ALA A 502 -42.32 -4.72 -0.82
C ALA A 502 -42.66 -3.72 -1.93
N TRP A 503 -42.35 -4.03 -3.19
CA TRP A 503 -42.72 -3.20 -4.34
C TRP A 503 -44.22 -3.15 -4.57
N ILE A 504 -44.87 -4.32 -4.55
CA ILE A 504 -46.33 -4.43 -4.72
C ILE A 504 -47.03 -3.61 -3.62
N THR A 505 -46.55 -3.74 -2.38
CA THR A 505 -47.09 -3.01 -1.24
C THR A 505 -46.86 -1.51 -1.37
N LEU A 506 -45.64 -1.07 -1.71
CA LEU A 506 -45.31 0.34 -1.89
C LEU A 506 -46.17 0.99 -2.99
N LYS A 507 -46.26 0.39 -4.18
CA LYS A 507 -47.06 0.93 -5.30
C LYS A 507 -48.55 0.94 -4.98
N LYS A 508 -49.06 0.00 -4.18
CA LYS A 508 -50.46 -0.02 -3.73
C LYS A 508 -50.74 1.06 -2.68
N LEU A 509 -49.80 1.33 -1.78
CA LEU A 509 -49.91 2.37 -0.76
C LEU A 509 -49.81 3.77 -1.35
N ASP A 510 -48.85 3.97 -2.26
CA ASP A 510 -48.50 5.27 -2.80
C ASP A 510 -47.81 5.12 -4.18
N PRO A 511 -48.58 5.23 -5.28
CA PRO A 511 -48.03 5.13 -6.64
C PRO A 511 -46.97 6.21 -6.95
N ASP A 512 -47.10 7.39 -6.33
CA ASP A 512 -46.25 8.57 -6.57
C ASP A 512 -45.20 8.77 -5.46
N PHE A 513 -44.76 7.68 -4.83
CA PHE A 513 -43.82 7.72 -3.71
C PHE A 513 -42.46 8.33 -4.11
N HIS A 514 -41.89 9.14 -3.23
CA HIS A 514 -40.52 9.62 -3.33
C HIS A 514 -39.81 9.60 -1.97
N PHE A 515 -38.51 9.33 -1.99
CA PHE A 515 -37.60 9.49 -0.87
C PHE A 515 -37.29 10.98 -0.64
N ASN A 516 -36.96 11.36 0.60
CA ASN A 516 -36.62 12.75 0.94
C ASN A 516 -35.14 13.04 0.65
N HIS A 517 -34.24 12.08 0.89
CA HIS A 517 -32.82 12.27 0.56
C HIS A 517 -32.59 12.05 -0.94
N GLU A 518 -32.02 13.05 -1.62
CA GLU A 518 -31.76 13.03 -3.06
C GLU A 518 -31.00 11.76 -3.49
N SER A 519 -29.98 11.34 -2.72
CA SER A 519 -29.23 10.14 -3.04
C SER A 519 -30.06 8.86 -2.94
N HIS A 520 -31.01 8.77 -2.00
CA HIS A 520 -31.90 7.61 -1.89
C HIS A 520 -32.94 7.61 -3.01
N GLN A 521 -33.46 8.79 -3.38
CA GLN A 521 -34.36 8.91 -4.51
C GLN A 521 -33.67 8.52 -5.82
N LEU A 522 -32.42 8.94 -6.01
CA LEU A 522 -31.64 8.58 -7.19
C LEU A 522 -31.35 7.07 -7.23
N ILE A 523 -30.97 6.46 -6.10
CA ILE A 523 -30.80 5.00 -6.00
C ILE A 523 -32.10 4.28 -6.35
N PHE A 524 -33.24 4.74 -5.85
CA PHE A 524 -34.55 4.16 -6.16
C PHE A 524 -34.88 4.21 -7.66
N ILE A 525 -34.71 5.36 -8.30
CA ILE A 525 -34.97 5.53 -9.75
C ILE A 525 -34.03 4.65 -10.57
N LEU A 526 -32.74 4.63 -10.24
CA LEU A 526 -31.75 3.82 -10.96
C LEU A 526 -32.03 2.33 -10.80
N PHE A 527 -32.47 1.90 -9.61
CA PHE A 527 -32.82 0.50 -9.37
C PHE A 527 -34.15 0.11 -10.02
N GLU A 528 -35.14 1.00 -10.05
CA GLU A 528 -36.38 0.81 -10.81
C GLU A 528 -36.09 0.61 -12.29
N SER A 529 -35.26 1.48 -12.89
CA SER A 529 -34.79 1.33 -14.28
C SER A 529 -34.03 0.03 -14.51
N TYR A 530 -33.10 -0.34 -13.62
CA TYR A 530 -32.34 -1.58 -13.72
C TYR A 530 -33.24 -2.82 -13.73
N ARG A 531 -34.34 -2.81 -12.96
CA ARG A 531 -35.31 -3.91 -12.91
C ARG A 531 -36.22 -3.99 -14.13
N GLU A 532 -36.53 -2.86 -14.77
CA GLU A 532 -37.34 -2.85 -15.99
C GLU A 532 -36.59 -3.39 -17.21
N ASP A 533 -35.26 -3.23 -17.22
CA ASP A 533 -34.39 -3.67 -18.32
C ASP A 533 -34.04 -5.17 -18.27
N ASP A 534 -34.09 -5.82 -17.10
CA ASP A 534 -33.69 -7.22 -16.93
C ASP A 534 -34.71 -8.03 -16.10
N LEU A 535 -35.55 -8.80 -16.78
CA LEU A 535 -36.72 -9.50 -16.19
C LEU A 535 -36.38 -10.76 -15.38
N GLU A 536 -35.13 -11.24 -15.38
CA GLU A 536 -34.81 -12.56 -14.81
C GLU A 536 -33.85 -12.54 -13.60
N LEU A 537 -33.19 -11.43 -13.26
CA LEU A 537 -32.21 -11.42 -12.15
C LEU A 537 -32.18 -10.08 -11.38
N THR A 538 -32.85 -10.01 -10.23
CA THR A 538 -32.51 -9.03 -9.18
C THR A 538 -31.22 -9.45 -8.47
N ASP A 539 -30.11 -9.46 -9.21
CA ASP A 539 -28.78 -9.63 -8.63
C ASP A 539 -28.27 -8.28 -8.11
N THR A 540 -27.93 -8.25 -6.81
CA THR A 540 -27.37 -7.09 -6.13
C THR A 540 -26.00 -6.69 -6.66
N GLU A 541 -25.20 -7.63 -7.14
CA GLU A 541 -23.86 -7.31 -7.66
C GLU A 541 -23.93 -6.61 -9.01
N GLY A 542 -24.82 -7.06 -9.91
CA GLY A 542 -25.07 -6.41 -11.20
C GLY A 542 -25.53 -4.95 -11.04
N PHE A 543 -26.35 -4.66 -10.03
CA PHE A 543 -26.75 -3.28 -9.75
C PHE A 543 -25.58 -2.37 -9.35
N LEU A 544 -24.59 -2.87 -8.57
CA LEU A 544 -23.40 -2.08 -8.23
C LEU A 544 -22.55 -1.73 -9.46
N ASP A 545 -22.53 -2.60 -10.46
CA ASP A 545 -21.85 -2.36 -11.73
C ASP A 545 -22.62 -1.38 -12.63
N TYR A 546 -23.96 -1.43 -12.60
CA TYR A 546 -24.84 -0.48 -13.29
C TYR A 546 -24.61 0.98 -12.84
N LEU A 547 -24.33 1.20 -11.55
CA LEU A 547 -24.05 2.53 -11.02
C LEU A 547 -22.75 3.10 -11.60
N GLN A 548 -22.77 4.36 -12.02
CA GLN A 548 -21.58 5.06 -12.51
C GLN A 548 -20.85 5.87 -11.42
N ASP A 549 -21.56 6.23 -10.35
CA ASP A 549 -21.06 7.09 -9.28
C ASP A 549 -20.52 6.25 -8.09
N ASP A 550 -19.24 6.44 -7.76
CA ASP A 550 -18.57 5.71 -6.67
C ASP A 550 -19.14 6.01 -5.27
N GLN A 551 -19.73 7.20 -5.04
CA GLN A 551 -20.42 7.52 -3.78
C GLN A 551 -21.74 6.77 -3.67
N LEU A 552 -22.48 6.62 -4.78
CA LEU A 552 -23.69 5.80 -4.80
C LEU A 552 -23.37 4.33 -4.56
N LYS A 553 -22.30 3.78 -5.17
CA LYS A 553 -21.85 2.39 -4.94
C LYS A 553 -21.59 2.12 -3.46
N LYS A 554 -20.88 3.03 -2.78
CA LYS A 554 -20.62 2.91 -1.33
C LYS A 554 -21.90 2.88 -0.51
N LYS A 555 -22.86 3.76 -0.81
CA LYS A 555 -24.15 3.81 -0.11
C LYS A 555 -24.97 2.55 -0.35
N VAL A 556 -25.03 2.07 -1.59
CA VAL A 556 -25.76 0.84 -1.95
C VAL A 556 -25.13 -0.38 -1.27
N ALA A 557 -23.81 -0.52 -1.30
CA ALA A 557 -23.11 -1.60 -0.59
C ALA A 557 -23.38 -1.58 0.93
N GLU A 558 -23.42 -0.38 1.54
CA GLU A 558 -23.79 -0.24 2.96
C GLU A 558 -25.25 -0.68 3.23
N ILE A 559 -26.20 -0.31 2.36
CA ILE A 559 -27.61 -0.68 2.49
C ILE A 559 -27.80 -2.19 2.27
N PHE A 560 -27.05 -2.80 1.35
CA PHE A 560 -27.11 -4.24 1.12
C PHE A 560 -26.70 -5.04 2.35
N LEU A 561 -25.75 -4.58 3.16
CA LEU A 561 -25.34 -5.29 4.37
C LEU A 561 -26.33 -5.22 5.54
N ILE A 562 -27.40 -4.44 5.43
CA ILE A 562 -28.46 -4.43 6.43
C ILE A 562 -29.15 -5.80 6.43
N ASP A 563 -29.24 -6.42 7.61
CA ASP A 563 -29.97 -7.67 7.84
C ASP A 563 -31.27 -7.36 8.58
N LEU A 564 -32.39 -7.46 7.87
CA LEU A 564 -33.74 -7.21 8.39
C LEU A 564 -34.52 -8.51 8.70
N GLY A 565 -33.97 -9.68 8.34
CA GLY A 565 -34.70 -10.95 8.38
C GLY A 565 -35.94 -10.96 7.46
N GLU A 566 -36.91 -11.83 7.78
CA GLU A 566 -38.16 -11.96 7.01
C GLU A 566 -39.01 -10.67 7.06
N LEU A 567 -39.69 -10.36 5.95
CA LEU A 567 -40.61 -9.22 5.85
C LEU A 567 -41.82 -9.45 6.77
N LYS A 568 -42.14 -8.46 7.61
CA LYS A 568 -43.28 -8.52 8.53
C LYS A 568 -44.50 -7.76 8.00
N ASP A 569 -45.68 -8.23 8.37
CA ASP A 569 -46.95 -7.56 8.05
C ASP A 569 -46.96 -6.10 8.56
N GLY A 570 -47.23 -5.17 7.64
CA GLY A 570 -47.33 -3.73 7.95
C GLY A 570 -45.99 -2.98 8.02
N GLU A 571 -44.85 -3.66 7.90
CA GLU A 571 -43.50 -3.06 7.99
C GLU A 571 -43.27 -1.95 6.94
N ILE A 572 -43.69 -2.19 5.69
CA ILE A 572 -43.57 -1.21 4.61
C ILE A 572 -44.45 0.02 4.88
N ASN A 573 -45.66 -0.17 5.43
CA ASN A 573 -46.55 0.93 5.79
C ASN A 573 -45.91 1.84 6.83
N ASP A 574 -45.22 1.25 7.82
CA ASP A 574 -44.53 2.00 8.87
C ASP A 574 -43.37 2.83 8.30
N TYR A 575 -42.56 2.26 7.40
CA TYR A 575 -41.49 3.01 6.74
C TYR A 575 -42.04 4.17 5.91
N VAL A 576 -43.04 3.93 5.06
CA VAL A 576 -43.69 4.96 4.25
C VAL A 576 -44.31 6.05 5.13
N HIS A 577 -44.95 5.67 6.24
CA HIS A 577 -45.52 6.61 7.19
C HIS A 577 -44.46 7.52 7.82
N VAL A 578 -43.31 6.97 8.24
CA VAL A 578 -42.19 7.75 8.79
C VAL A 578 -41.64 8.72 7.74
N ILE A 579 -41.46 8.27 6.50
CA ILE A 579 -40.88 9.06 5.41
C ILE A 579 -41.81 10.22 5.02
N LYS A 580 -43.13 9.99 4.89
CA LYS A 580 -44.09 11.01 4.44
C LYS A 580 -44.64 11.90 5.57
N ASN A 581 -45.03 11.32 6.70
CA ASN A 581 -45.88 12.02 7.68
C ASN A 581 -45.11 12.65 8.86
N ILE A 582 -43.86 12.21 9.11
CA ILE A 582 -43.03 12.73 10.21
C ILE A 582 -42.01 13.78 9.71
N SER A 583 -41.63 13.72 8.43
CA SER A 583 -40.57 14.52 7.80
C SER A 583 -40.82 16.04 7.77
N PRO A 584 -41.93 16.56 7.21
CA PRO A 584 -42.10 18.01 7.02
C PRO A 584 -42.21 18.77 8.36
N VAL A 585 -42.77 18.12 9.38
CA VAL A 585 -43.03 18.74 10.68
C VAL A 585 -41.75 18.86 11.50
N LYS A 586 -40.82 17.88 11.42
CA LYS A 586 -39.54 17.94 12.14
C LYS A 586 -38.57 18.95 11.54
N GLU A 587 -38.45 19.02 10.22
CA GLU A 587 -37.58 19.99 9.56
C GLU A 587 -38.06 21.43 9.79
N THR A 588 -39.37 21.67 9.70
CA THR A 588 -39.96 22.98 10.03
C THR A 588 -39.67 23.37 11.50
N ILE A 589 -39.68 22.41 12.44
CA ILE A 589 -39.30 22.67 13.82
C ILE A 589 -37.80 23.02 13.92
N ALA A 590 -36.93 22.29 13.24
CA ALA A 590 -35.48 22.52 13.28
C ALA A 590 -35.12 23.91 12.71
N GLN A 591 -35.66 24.27 11.54
CA GLN A 591 -35.48 25.61 10.94
C GLN A 591 -35.99 26.72 11.85
N LYS A 592 -37.22 26.61 12.37
CA LYS A 592 -37.79 27.62 13.27
C LYS A 592 -37.03 27.73 14.60
N THR A 593 -36.42 26.64 15.06
CA THR A 593 -35.57 26.65 16.27
C THR A 593 -34.26 27.40 16.02
N GLU A 594 -33.69 27.31 14.82
CA GLU A 594 -32.51 28.11 14.47
C GLU A 594 -32.86 29.58 14.23
N GLU A 595 -33.98 29.88 13.55
CA GLU A 595 -34.50 31.25 13.44
C GLU A 595 -34.79 31.87 14.82
N LEU A 596 -35.24 31.06 15.78
CA LEU A 596 -35.45 31.50 17.16
C LEU A 596 -34.12 31.87 17.84
N ARG A 597 -33.06 31.08 17.62
CA ARG A 597 -31.71 31.40 18.13
C ARG A 597 -31.14 32.67 17.49
N GLU A 598 -31.37 32.89 16.20
CA GLU A 598 -30.95 34.13 15.54
C GLU A 598 -31.75 35.34 16.04
N ALA A 599 -33.06 35.20 16.23
CA ALA A 599 -33.90 36.24 16.82
C ALA A 599 -33.53 36.55 18.29
N GLN A 600 -33.02 35.56 19.03
CA GLN A 600 -32.41 35.74 20.36
C GLN A 600 -31.11 36.54 20.29
N LYS A 601 -30.22 36.24 19.36
CA LYS A 601 -28.98 37.01 19.14
C LYS A 601 -29.24 38.45 18.74
N GLN A 602 -30.32 38.70 17.99
CA GLN A 602 -30.71 40.05 17.53
C GLN A 602 -31.59 40.83 18.53
N GLY A 603 -31.95 40.24 19.69
CA GLY A 603 -32.74 40.91 20.71
C GLY A 603 -34.21 41.20 20.34
N ASN A 604 -34.75 40.55 19.30
CA ASN A 604 -36.12 40.79 18.83
C ASN A 604 -37.15 39.94 19.60
N THR A 605 -37.62 40.45 20.73
CA THR A 605 -38.51 39.72 21.66
C THR A 605 -39.87 39.34 21.05
N SER A 606 -40.38 40.12 20.10
CA SER A 606 -41.66 39.82 19.43
C SER A 606 -41.54 38.59 18.53
N LYS A 607 -40.48 38.53 17.71
CA LYS A 607 -40.19 37.40 16.81
C LYS A 607 -39.81 36.13 17.59
N GLN A 608 -39.19 36.27 18.75
CA GLN A 608 -38.90 35.14 19.65
C GLN A 608 -40.18 34.46 20.16
N ASN A 609 -41.15 35.26 20.64
CA ASN A 609 -42.40 34.73 21.18
C ASN A 609 -43.27 34.06 20.10
N SER A 610 -43.31 34.61 18.88
CA SER A 610 -44.06 34.00 17.77
C SER A 610 -43.46 32.66 17.35
N LEU A 611 -42.14 32.60 17.15
CA LEU A 611 -41.44 31.38 16.76
C LEU A 611 -41.56 30.29 17.83
N ALA A 612 -41.51 30.65 19.12
CA ALA A 612 -41.69 29.71 20.22
C ALA A 612 -43.09 29.06 20.23
N ILE A 613 -44.15 29.84 19.97
CA ILE A 613 -45.53 29.32 19.88
C ILE A 613 -45.70 28.39 18.68
N GLU A 614 -45.13 28.75 17.53
CA GLU A 614 -45.16 27.91 16.32
C GLU A 614 -44.46 26.57 16.54
N ILE A 615 -43.28 26.57 17.18
CA ILE A 615 -42.56 25.36 17.55
C ILE A 615 -43.37 24.47 18.50
N ILE A 616 -44.07 25.06 19.50
CA ILE A 616 -44.93 24.30 20.43
C ILE A 616 -46.09 23.63 19.68
N ASN A 617 -46.73 24.33 18.75
CA ASN A 617 -47.85 23.79 17.98
C ASN A 617 -47.40 22.68 17.02
N LEU A 618 -46.25 22.85 16.36
CA LEU A 618 -45.65 21.80 15.52
C LEU A 618 -45.29 20.57 16.36
N ASN A 619 -44.75 20.74 17.57
CA ASN A 619 -44.48 19.62 18.49
C ASN A 619 -45.74 18.89 18.96
N LYS A 620 -46.87 19.60 19.14
CA LYS A 620 -48.18 18.96 19.42
C LYS A 620 -48.66 18.13 18.23
N LYS A 621 -48.54 18.65 17.01
CA LYS A 621 -48.86 17.92 15.77
C LYS A 621 -48.03 16.64 15.64
N LEU A 622 -46.75 16.71 16.03
CA LEU A 622 -45.83 15.58 16.06
C LEU A 622 -46.20 14.51 17.11
N LYS A 623 -46.73 14.92 18.27
CA LYS A 623 -47.24 13.98 19.28
C LYS A 623 -48.51 13.25 18.82
N ASN A 624 -49.38 13.93 18.08
CA ASN A 624 -50.61 13.34 17.57
C ASN A 624 -50.35 12.38 16.39
N ASN A 625 -49.31 12.61 15.58
CA ASN A 625 -48.90 11.70 14.50
C ASN A 625 -48.05 10.50 14.98
N LYS A 626 -47.79 10.39 16.29
CA LYS A 626 -47.06 9.27 16.93
C LYS A 626 -47.98 8.25 17.63
N GLN A 627 -49.26 8.59 17.78
CA GLN A 627 -50.34 7.68 18.21
C GLN A 627 -50.98 7.09 16.96
#